data_AF-A0AAW7JI98-F1
#
_entry.id   AF-A0AAW7JI98-F1
#
_cell.length_a   1.000
_cell.length_b   1.000
_cell.length_c   1.000
_cell.angle_alpha   90.00
_cell.angle_beta   90.00
_cell.angle_gamma   90.00
#
_symmetry.space_group_name_H-M   'P 1'
#
loop_
_entity.id
_entity.type
_entity.pdbx_description
1 polymer ?
#
loop_
_entity_poly.entity_id
_entity_poly.type
_entity_poly.pdbx_seq_one_letter_code
_entity_poly.pdbx_strand_id
1 'polypeptide(L)'
;MIENFLYKDRSYSSCIHSAYELMFNNFATIFRRTWLAALVCSAVISVSVFFEALPWMQLVLLIPSIFAVSWLGTSVMSILNEESRKRNYIYCLQAVLSMTILAFIFAVIMIVAGTVILLLLGNGKSPEHIDTVYAICMGVLTVLAVVAAIPLCYSVMKYLFESKSRIWSVFGAAYRNGWRYWGFIALVLVLCAIIVAVLYVVIGMPSSVMYIAFQNNAYGLTIGDPNGLPEYFNILDYIVSVVVYFIALYISMWMFFVMYYVYGRIEVRIRTKQNNIELNETAKTLVHRS
;
A
#
# COMPACT_ATOMS: atom_id res chain seq x y z
N MET A 1 -20.44 -12.92 -7.16
CA MET A 1 -19.21 -12.88 -6.34
C MET A 1 -18.30 -14.02 -6.76
N ILE A 2 -16.97 -13.90 -6.73
CA ILE A 2 -16.06 -15.04 -7.08
C ILE A 2 -15.52 -15.80 -5.87
N GLU A 3 -15.72 -15.30 -4.64
CA GLU A 3 -15.22 -15.90 -3.40
C GLU A 3 -16.38 -16.06 -2.40
N ASN A 4 -16.56 -17.27 -1.87
CA ASN A 4 -17.69 -17.60 -0.98
C ASN A 4 -17.27 -17.88 0.47
N PHE A 5 -15.97 -17.96 0.79
CA PHE A 5 -15.47 -18.45 2.07
C PHE A 5 -14.50 -17.49 2.78
N LEU A 6 -14.81 -16.19 2.81
CA LEU A 6 -13.97 -15.20 3.47
C LEU A 6 -13.71 -15.50 4.97
N TYR A 7 -14.77 -15.79 5.72
CA TYR A 7 -14.71 -15.91 7.18
C TYR A 7 -14.31 -17.33 7.62
N LYS A 8 -12.99 -17.59 7.68
CA LYS A 8 -12.41 -18.82 8.27
C LYS A 8 -11.20 -18.47 9.13
N ASP A 9 -10.98 -19.21 10.22
CA ASP A 9 -9.72 -19.10 10.97
C ASP A 9 -8.59 -19.75 10.15
N ARG A 10 -7.68 -18.93 9.63
CA ARG A 10 -6.58 -19.33 8.76
C ARG A 10 -5.23 -19.12 9.44
N SER A 11 -4.26 -19.96 9.07
CA SER A 11 -2.84 -19.69 9.31
C SER A 11 -2.33 -18.58 8.37
N TYR A 12 -1.14 -18.03 8.65
CA TYR A 12 -0.52 -17.02 7.79
C TYR A 12 -0.31 -17.54 6.36
N SER A 13 0.22 -18.76 6.22
CA SER A 13 0.44 -19.42 4.92
C SER A 13 -0.87 -19.69 4.20
N SER A 14 -1.93 -20.10 4.92
CA SER A 14 -3.25 -20.33 4.33
C SER A 14 -3.90 -19.05 3.78
N CYS A 15 -3.70 -17.88 4.41
CA CYS A 15 -4.15 -16.60 3.84
C CYS A 15 -3.45 -16.29 2.52
N ILE A 16 -2.13 -16.46 2.47
CA ILE A 16 -1.31 -16.20 1.27
C ILE A 16 -1.70 -17.18 0.15
N HIS A 17 -1.85 -18.47 0.48
CA HIS A 17 -2.28 -19.50 -0.46
C HIS A 17 -3.69 -19.23 -1.01
N SER A 18 -4.65 -18.86 -0.15
CA SER A 18 -6.01 -18.54 -0.59
C SER A 18 -6.03 -17.33 -1.53
N ALA A 19 -5.18 -16.33 -1.29
CA ALA A 19 -5.02 -15.18 -2.18
C ALA A 19 -4.41 -15.55 -3.53
N TYR A 20 -3.43 -16.46 -3.52
CA TYR A 20 -2.87 -17.05 -4.74
C TYR A 20 -3.93 -17.80 -5.54
N GLU A 21 -4.66 -18.72 -4.92
CA GLU A 21 -5.73 -19.48 -5.59
C GLU A 21 -6.80 -18.55 -6.16
N LEU A 22 -7.23 -17.55 -5.39
CA LEU A 22 -8.21 -16.56 -5.84
C LEU A 22 -7.73 -15.85 -7.11
N MET A 23 -6.47 -15.40 -7.14
CA MET A 23 -5.93 -14.66 -8.27
C MET A 23 -5.70 -15.54 -9.50
N PHE A 24 -5.11 -16.72 -9.34
CA PHE A 24 -4.69 -17.55 -10.47
C PHE A 24 -5.80 -18.45 -10.99
N ASN A 25 -6.68 -18.99 -10.14
CA ASN A 25 -7.82 -19.79 -10.61
C ASN A 25 -8.87 -18.94 -11.31
N ASN A 26 -8.91 -17.62 -11.03
CA ASN A 26 -9.86 -16.68 -11.64
C ASN A 26 -9.17 -15.61 -12.51
N PHE A 27 -7.93 -15.86 -12.96
CA PHE A 27 -7.10 -14.85 -13.61
C PHE A 27 -7.81 -14.16 -14.79
N ALA A 28 -8.42 -14.94 -15.70
CA ALA A 28 -9.11 -14.39 -16.87
C ALA A 28 -10.26 -13.44 -16.48
N THR A 29 -11.02 -13.78 -15.44
CA THR A 29 -12.13 -12.95 -14.93
C THR A 29 -11.62 -11.67 -14.28
N ILE A 30 -10.57 -11.79 -13.46
CA ILE A 30 -9.93 -10.65 -12.80
C ILE A 30 -9.35 -9.72 -13.85
N PHE A 31 -8.51 -10.24 -14.75
CA PHE A 31 -7.90 -9.48 -15.83
C PHE A 31 -8.94 -8.76 -16.67
N ARG A 32 -9.97 -9.47 -17.18
CA ARG A 32 -11.03 -8.87 -18.01
C ARG A 32 -11.77 -7.72 -17.32
N ARG A 33 -11.89 -7.75 -15.99
CA ARG A 33 -12.59 -6.72 -15.21
C ARG A 33 -11.68 -5.58 -14.74
N THR A 34 -10.37 -5.79 -14.65
CA THR A 34 -9.44 -4.80 -14.08
C THR A 34 -8.46 -4.20 -15.08
N TRP A 35 -8.21 -4.82 -16.24
CA TRP A 35 -7.13 -4.42 -17.17
C TRP A 35 -7.22 -2.94 -17.59
N LEU A 36 -8.42 -2.43 -17.91
CA LEU A 36 -8.57 -1.05 -18.36
C LEU A 36 -8.25 -0.06 -17.23
N ALA A 37 -8.73 -0.33 -16.02
CA ALA A 37 -8.43 0.50 -14.86
C ALA A 37 -6.95 0.41 -14.48
N ALA A 38 -6.33 -0.77 -14.61
CA ALA A 38 -4.91 -0.96 -14.38
C ALA A 38 -4.07 -0.17 -15.40
N LEU A 39 -4.44 -0.24 -16.69
CA LEU A 39 -3.77 0.46 -17.78
C LEU A 39 -3.84 1.98 -17.62
N VAL A 40 -5.02 2.52 -17.27
CA VAL A 40 -5.19 3.95 -17.01
C VAL A 40 -4.36 4.37 -15.79
N CYS A 41 -4.39 3.56 -14.71
CA CYS A 41 -3.60 3.84 -13.52
C CYS A 41 -2.09 3.85 -13.81
N SER A 42 -1.57 2.84 -14.52
CA SER A 42 -0.16 2.81 -14.93
C SER A 42 0.20 3.97 -15.86
N ALA A 43 -0.68 4.32 -16.81
CA ALA A 43 -0.48 5.43 -17.73
C ALA A 43 -0.37 6.77 -17.00
N VAL A 44 -1.23 7.01 -16.01
CA VAL A 44 -1.22 8.22 -15.17
C VAL A 44 0.02 8.30 -14.31
N ILE A 45 0.39 7.21 -13.64
CA ILE A 45 1.58 7.16 -12.78
C ILE A 45 2.85 7.41 -13.60
N SER A 46 2.94 6.81 -14.80
CA SER A 46 4.13 6.93 -15.67
C SER A 46 4.40 8.34 -16.18
N VAL A 47 3.41 9.26 -16.11
CA VAL A 47 3.64 10.67 -16.49
C VAL A 47 4.71 11.30 -15.60
N SER A 48 5.00 10.74 -14.42
CA SER A 48 6.06 11.24 -13.52
C SER A 48 7.43 11.31 -14.17
N VAL A 49 7.70 10.45 -15.16
CA VAL A 49 8.95 10.42 -15.95
C VAL A 49 9.24 11.78 -16.60
N PHE A 50 8.21 12.51 -17.04
CA PHE A 50 8.41 13.83 -17.66
C PHE A 50 8.73 14.93 -16.64
N PHE A 51 8.61 14.65 -15.35
CA PHE A 51 8.82 15.61 -14.26
C PHE A 51 10.06 15.30 -13.43
N GLU A 52 10.94 14.38 -13.87
CA GLU A 52 12.17 14.05 -13.12
C GLU A 52 13.05 15.28 -12.87
N ALA A 53 13.14 16.19 -13.85
CA ALA A 53 13.89 17.45 -13.70
C ALA A 53 13.20 18.49 -12.80
N LEU A 54 11.88 18.36 -12.55
CA LEU A 54 11.09 19.32 -11.77
C LEU A 54 10.24 18.60 -10.72
N PRO A 55 10.84 18.16 -9.59
CA PRO A 55 10.20 17.25 -8.63
C PRO A 55 8.89 17.80 -8.03
N TRP A 56 8.78 19.12 -7.87
CA TRP A 56 7.56 19.75 -7.36
C TRP A 56 6.35 19.60 -8.31
N MET A 57 6.60 19.43 -9.62
CA MET A 57 5.53 19.19 -10.61
C MET A 57 4.90 17.81 -10.44
N GLN A 58 5.57 16.87 -9.78
CA GLN A 58 4.99 15.55 -9.47
C GLN A 58 3.78 15.67 -8.54
N LEU A 59 3.66 16.74 -7.75
CA LEU A 59 2.49 17.00 -6.91
C LEU A 59 1.21 17.18 -7.73
N VAL A 60 1.32 17.68 -8.97
CA VAL A 60 0.19 17.86 -9.88
C VAL A 60 -0.41 16.51 -10.29
N LEU A 61 0.40 15.45 -10.32
CA LEU A 61 -0.05 14.08 -10.66
C LEU A 61 -0.77 13.37 -9.51
N LEU A 62 -0.76 13.91 -8.29
CA LEU A 62 -1.45 13.29 -7.14
C LEU A 62 -2.96 13.17 -7.39
N ILE A 63 -3.58 14.21 -7.92
CA ILE A 63 -5.02 14.25 -8.17
C ILE A 63 -5.46 13.15 -9.15
N PRO A 64 -4.94 13.09 -10.40
CA PRO A 64 -5.35 12.03 -11.33
C PRO A 64 -4.96 10.64 -10.82
N SER A 65 -3.85 10.50 -10.07
CA SER A 65 -3.45 9.21 -9.48
C SER A 65 -4.45 8.72 -8.44
N ILE A 66 -4.95 9.61 -7.56
CA ILE A 66 -5.98 9.26 -6.58
C ILE A 66 -7.21 8.70 -7.28
N PHE A 67 -7.68 9.36 -8.34
CA PHE A 67 -8.84 8.90 -9.11
C PHE A 67 -8.59 7.55 -9.80
N ALA A 68 -7.42 7.38 -10.43
CA ALA A 68 -7.08 6.16 -11.14
C ALA A 68 -6.93 4.95 -10.19
N VAL A 69 -6.25 5.12 -9.05
CA VAL A 69 -6.12 4.08 -8.02
C VAL A 69 -7.48 3.74 -7.39
N SER A 70 -8.33 4.74 -7.18
CA SER A 70 -9.69 4.54 -6.64
C SER A 70 -10.57 3.75 -7.62
N TRP A 71 -10.45 4.04 -8.93
CA TRP A 71 -11.11 3.26 -9.96
C TRP A 71 -10.60 1.82 -10.00
N LEU A 72 -9.28 1.61 -9.90
CA LEU A 72 -8.70 0.26 -9.83
C LEU A 72 -9.23 -0.52 -8.62
N GLY A 73 -9.20 0.09 -7.43
CA GLY A 73 -9.75 -0.48 -6.22
C GLY A 73 -11.24 -0.84 -6.35
N THR A 74 -12.02 0.02 -7.02
CA THR A 74 -13.45 -0.24 -7.29
C THR A 74 -13.65 -1.48 -8.17
N SER A 75 -12.84 -1.60 -9.23
CA SER A 75 -12.87 -2.74 -10.15
C SER A 75 -12.58 -4.03 -9.40
N VAL A 76 -11.57 -4.04 -8.52
CA VAL A 76 -11.24 -5.17 -7.65
C VAL A 76 -12.38 -5.47 -6.66
N MET A 77 -12.88 -4.46 -5.96
CA MET A 77 -13.96 -4.61 -4.98
C MET A 77 -15.25 -5.18 -5.58
N SER A 78 -15.60 -4.76 -6.81
CA SER A 78 -16.79 -5.23 -7.53
C SER A 78 -16.76 -6.72 -7.91
N ILE A 79 -15.61 -7.36 -7.76
CA ILE A 79 -15.42 -8.79 -7.97
C ILE A 79 -15.64 -9.56 -6.65
N LEU A 80 -15.28 -8.95 -5.53
CA LEU A 80 -15.27 -9.55 -4.19
C LEU A 80 -16.56 -9.34 -3.40
N ASN A 81 -17.37 -8.34 -3.75
CA ASN A 81 -18.66 -8.09 -3.10
C ASN A 81 -19.77 -7.82 -4.13
N GLU A 82 -21.02 -7.91 -3.69
CA GLU A 82 -22.22 -7.74 -4.53
C GLU A 82 -22.75 -6.30 -4.56
N GLU A 83 -21.92 -5.37 -4.13
CA GLU A 83 -22.37 -4.03 -3.83
C GLU A 83 -22.21 -3.10 -5.01
N SER A 84 -22.99 -2.01 -5.01
CA SER A 84 -23.02 -1.12 -6.17
C SER A 84 -21.64 -0.51 -6.45
N ARG A 85 -21.29 -0.37 -7.73
CA ARG A 85 -20.02 0.26 -8.15
C ARG A 85 -19.85 1.66 -7.58
N LYS A 86 -20.94 2.44 -7.47
CA LYS A 86 -20.93 3.78 -6.87
C LYS A 86 -20.47 3.74 -5.42
N ARG A 87 -20.99 2.80 -4.62
CA ARG A 87 -20.60 2.64 -3.22
C ARG A 87 -19.13 2.24 -3.10
N ASN A 88 -18.72 1.21 -3.84
CA ASN A 88 -17.32 0.75 -3.82
C ASN A 88 -16.36 1.87 -4.22
N TYR A 89 -16.73 2.69 -5.21
CA TYR A 89 -15.94 3.84 -5.63
C TYR A 89 -15.79 4.91 -4.55
N ILE A 90 -16.88 5.28 -3.88
CA ILE A 90 -16.82 6.27 -2.79
C ILE A 90 -15.90 5.78 -1.67
N TYR A 91 -15.99 4.50 -1.29
CA TYR A 91 -15.18 3.94 -0.21
C TYR A 91 -13.70 3.83 -0.61
N CYS A 92 -13.42 3.36 -1.82
CA CYS A 92 -12.05 3.33 -2.35
C CYS A 92 -11.46 4.76 -2.43
N LEU A 93 -12.24 5.73 -2.91
CA LEU A 93 -11.80 7.13 -2.99
C LEU A 93 -11.51 7.72 -1.61
N GLN A 94 -12.38 7.52 -0.63
CA GLN A 94 -12.17 8.00 0.73
C GLN A 94 -10.96 7.33 1.39
N ALA A 95 -10.77 6.03 1.17
CA ALA A 95 -9.61 5.30 1.68
C ALA A 95 -8.31 5.81 1.03
N VAL A 96 -8.23 5.88 -0.30
CA VAL A 96 -7.04 6.36 -1.02
C VAL A 96 -6.73 7.80 -0.63
N LEU A 97 -7.71 8.70 -0.64
CA LEU A 97 -7.52 10.09 -0.24
C LEU A 97 -6.98 10.20 1.19
N SER A 98 -7.56 9.44 2.13
CA SER A 98 -7.14 9.49 3.54
C SER A 98 -5.73 8.94 3.75
N MET A 99 -5.37 7.87 3.05
CA MET A 99 -4.02 7.30 3.11
C MET A 99 -2.99 8.22 2.43
N THR A 100 -3.35 8.90 1.34
CA THR A 100 -2.50 9.91 0.69
C THR A 100 -2.28 11.12 1.60
N ILE A 101 -3.33 11.63 2.26
CA ILE A 101 -3.20 12.72 3.23
C ILE A 101 -2.30 12.31 4.39
N LEU A 102 -2.47 11.09 4.92
CA LEU A 102 -1.62 10.57 6.00
C LEU A 102 -0.16 10.45 5.57
N ALA A 103 0.10 9.94 4.36
CA ALA A 103 1.45 9.85 3.79
C ALA A 103 2.08 11.24 3.60
N PHE A 104 1.31 12.22 3.15
CA PHE A 104 1.77 13.60 3.00
C PHE A 104 2.11 14.26 4.35
N ILE A 105 1.24 14.11 5.35
CA ILE A 105 1.50 14.59 6.72
C ILE A 105 2.78 13.94 7.26
N PHE A 106 2.94 12.64 7.07
CA PHE A 106 4.15 11.93 7.50
C PHE A 106 5.40 12.46 6.79
N ALA A 107 5.36 12.67 5.47
CA ALA A 107 6.48 13.24 4.71
C ALA A 107 6.87 14.63 5.25
N VAL A 108 5.90 15.50 5.54
CA VAL A 108 6.15 16.81 6.16
C VAL A 108 6.79 16.66 7.54
N ILE A 109 6.28 15.76 8.38
CA ILE A 109 6.87 15.48 9.70
C ILE A 109 8.33 15.02 9.55
N MET A 110 8.62 14.15 8.58
CA MET A 110 9.99 13.66 8.35
C MET A 110 10.93 14.78 7.91
N ILE A 111 10.47 15.69 7.04
CA ILE A 111 11.26 16.85 6.63
C ILE A 111 11.54 17.76 7.83
N VAL A 112 10.51 18.10 8.61
CA VAL A 112 10.65 18.98 9.78
C VAL A 112 11.51 18.34 10.87
N ALA A 113 11.33 17.05 11.14
CA ALA A 113 12.17 16.32 12.09
C ALA A 113 13.63 16.29 11.63
N GLY A 114 13.86 16.03 10.34
CA GLY A 114 15.19 16.03 9.74
C GLY A 114 15.89 17.39 9.85
N THR A 115 15.19 18.49 9.55
CA THR A 115 15.77 19.83 9.70
C THR A 115 16.07 20.18 11.16
N VAL A 116 15.18 19.84 12.09
CA VAL A 116 15.41 20.04 13.52
C VAL A 116 16.62 19.24 14.01
N ILE A 117 16.76 17.98 13.61
CA ILE A 117 17.92 17.15 13.97
C ILE A 117 19.23 17.79 13.47
N LEU A 118 19.27 18.24 12.20
CA LEU A 118 20.45 18.89 11.64
C LEU A 118 20.80 20.19 12.37
N LEU A 119 19.81 21.01 12.72
CA LEU A 119 20.02 22.24 13.48
C LEU A 119 20.53 21.97 14.90
N LEU A 120 20.04 20.92 15.56
CA LEU A 120 20.47 20.53 16.91
C LEU A 120 21.88 19.96 16.95
N LEU A 121 22.36 19.34 15.85
CA LEU A 121 23.69 18.74 15.81
C LEU A 121 24.82 19.77 15.79
N GLY A 122 24.55 21.02 15.40
CA GLY A 122 25.43 22.19 15.57
C GLY A 122 26.78 22.13 14.82
N ASN A 123 27.34 23.31 14.51
CA ASN A 123 28.65 23.40 13.87
C ASN A 123 29.76 23.08 14.87
N GLY A 124 30.61 22.10 14.55
CA GLY A 124 31.75 21.68 15.37
C GLY A 124 31.99 20.16 15.42
N LYS A 125 31.07 19.36 14.87
CA LYS A 125 31.24 17.92 14.66
C LYS A 125 31.75 17.64 13.24
N SER A 126 32.46 16.53 13.05
CA SER A 126 32.85 16.08 11.71
C SER A 126 31.60 15.77 10.87
N PRO A 127 31.63 16.01 9.54
CA PRO A 127 30.50 15.68 8.66
C PRO A 127 30.03 14.22 8.80
N GLU A 128 30.97 13.27 8.91
CA GLU A 128 30.67 11.84 9.09
C GLU A 128 29.85 11.54 10.35
N HIS A 129 30.12 12.25 11.45
CA HIS A 129 29.36 12.09 12.69
C HIS A 129 27.93 12.62 12.53
N ILE A 130 27.77 13.75 11.85
CA ILE A 130 26.47 14.36 11.58
C ILE A 130 25.62 13.41 10.71
N ASP A 131 26.19 12.90 9.63
CA ASP A 131 25.50 11.98 8.71
C ASP A 131 25.08 10.69 9.40
N THR A 132 25.96 10.12 10.23
CA THR A 132 25.67 8.87 10.96
C THR A 132 24.51 9.06 11.94
N VAL A 133 24.54 10.13 12.76
CA VAL A 133 23.49 10.38 13.74
C VAL A 133 22.16 10.71 13.04
N TYR A 134 22.20 11.52 11.98
CA TYR A 134 21.04 11.82 11.16
C TYR A 134 20.38 10.55 10.60
N ALA A 135 21.18 9.67 9.99
CA ALA A 135 20.70 8.41 9.42
C ALA A 135 20.06 7.51 10.47
N ILE A 136 20.66 7.39 11.67
CA ILE A 136 20.10 6.59 12.77
C ILE A 136 18.76 7.18 13.24
N CYS A 137 18.69 8.48 13.51
CA CYS A 137 17.47 9.13 13.98
C CYS A 137 16.33 9.00 12.97
N MET A 138 16.61 9.29 11.69
CA MET A 138 15.62 9.16 10.61
C MET A 138 15.22 7.70 10.37
N GLY A 139 16.16 6.77 10.51
CA GLY A 139 15.89 5.33 10.46
C GLY A 139 14.93 4.89 11.56
N VAL A 140 15.16 5.30 12.80
CA VAL A 140 14.28 4.98 13.94
C VAL A 140 12.88 5.58 13.73
N LEU A 141 12.77 6.85 13.31
CA LEU A 141 11.48 7.48 13.02
C LEU A 141 10.71 6.73 11.92
N THR A 142 11.41 6.30 10.87
CA THR A 142 10.83 5.51 9.78
C THR A 142 10.31 4.16 10.27
N VAL A 143 11.10 3.45 11.09
CA VAL A 143 10.70 2.16 11.67
C VAL A 143 9.45 2.31 12.54
N LEU A 144 9.39 3.34 13.40
CA LEU A 144 8.22 3.61 14.22
C LEU A 144 6.97 3.88 13.38
N ALA A 145 7.11 4.61 12.27
CA ALA A 145 6.01 4.87 11.35
C ALA A 145 5.51 3.60 10.65
N VAL A 146 6.42 2.73 10.20
CA VAL A 146 6.06 1.42 9.61
C VAL A 146 5.31 0.56 10.64
N VAL A 147 5.82 0.49 11.88
CA VAL A 147 5.19 -0.25 12.97
C VAL A 147 3.76 0.25 13.23
N ALA A 148 3.56 1.57 13.21
CA ALA A 148 2.24 2.19 13.35
C ALA A 148 1.34 2.01 12.12
N ALA A 149 1.89 1.86 10.91
CA ALA A 149 1.10 1.68 9.70
C ALA A 149 0.49 0.26 9.58
N ILE A 150 1.12 -0.77 10.15
CA ILE A 150 0.69 -2.17 10.02
C ILE A 150 -0.80 -2.42 10.37
N PRO A 151 -1.35 -1.91 11.50
CA PRO A 151 -2.77 -2.07 11.81
C PRO A 151 -3.73 -1.46 10.78
N LEU A 152 -3.28 -0.49 9.98
CA LEU A 152 -4.11 0.12 8.93
C LEU A 152 -4.48 -0.89 7.85
N CYS A 153 -3.65 -1.92 7.59
CA CYS A 153 -3.98 -2.99 6.65
C CYS A 153 -5.31 -3.67 7.02
N TYR A 154 -5.53 -3.92 8.31
CA TYR A 154 -6.78 -4.48 8.81
C TYR A 154 -7.91 -3.44 8.83
N SER A 155 -7.66 -2.24 9.39
CA SER A 155 -8.74 -1.28 9.60
C SER A 155 -9.27 -0.66 8.31
N VAL A 156 -8.42 -0.45 7.30
CA VAL A 156 -8.83 -0.04 5.96
C VAL A 156 -9.64 -1.16 5.30
N MET A 157 -9.16 -2.40 5.36
CA MET A 157 -9.89 -3.53 4.76
C MET A 157 -11.27 -3.70 5.40
N LYS A 158 -11.36 -3.55 6.73
CA LYS A 158 -12.63 -3.55 7.45
C LYS A 158 -13.56 -2.44 6.97
N TYR A 159 -13.07 -1.20 6.87
CA TYR A 159 -13.85 -0.08 6.36
C TYR A 159 -14.36 -0.31 4.92
N LEU A 160 -13.55 -0.92 4.05
CA LEU A 160 -13.94 -1.19 2.67
C LEU A 160 -15.09 -2.22 2.55
N PHE A 161 -15.21 -3.15 3.49
CA PHE A 161 -16.18 -4.25 3.43
C PHE A 161 -17.36 -4.12 4.41
N GLU A 162 -17.23 -3.33 5.47
CA GLU A 162 -18.30 -3.12 6.45
C GLU A 162 -19.30 -2.06 5.96
N SER A 163 -20.59 -2.40 5.97
CA SER A 163 -21.63 -1.49 5.48
C SER A 163 -21.80 -0.30 6.45
N LYS A 164 -21.89 0.92 5.90
CA LYS A 164 -22.23 2.18 6.61
C LYS A 164 -21.14 2.70 7.58
N SER A 165 -19.90 2.24 7.46
CA SER A 165 -18.78 2.79 8.24
C SER A 165 -18.37 4.18 7.74
N ARG A 166 -18.10 5.12 8.66
CA ARG A 166 -17.46 6.41 8.33
C ARG A 166 -15.96 6.20 8.20
N ILE A 167 -15.26 7.00 7.39
CA ILE A 167 -13.80 6.88 7.20
C ILE A 167 -13.02 6.99 8.53
N TRP A 168 -13.50 7.79 9.49
CA TRP A 168 -12.95 7.90 10.84
C TRP A 168 -12.90 6.59 11.63
N SER A 169 -13.73 5.60 11.27
CA SER A 169 -13.70 4.27 11.88
C SER A 169 -12.37 3.54 11.64
N VAL A 170 -11.67 3.86 10.54
CA VAL A 170 -10.34 3.33 10.20
C VAL A 170 -9.34 3.60 11.31
N PHE A 171 -9.40 4.76 11.96
CA PHE A 171 -8.47 5.17 13.02
C PHE A 171 -9.01 4.91 14.44
N GLY A 172 -10.24 4.41 14.56
CA GLY A 172 -10.90 4.17 15.84
C GLY A 172 -10.72 2.74 16.36
N ALA A 173 -11.83 2.09 16.72
CA ALA A 173 -11.83 0.75 17.28
C ALA A 173 -11.21 -0.30 16.33
N ALA A 174 -11.36 -0.13 15.00
CA ALA A 174 -10.77 -1.04 14.02
C ALA A 174 -9.24 -1.00 14.06
N TYR A 175 -8.63 0.19 14.11
CA TYR A 175 -7.17 0.34 14.26
C TYR A 175 -6.66 -0.30 15.55
N ARG A 176 -7.36 -0.05 16.67
CA ARG A 176 -7.03 -0.66 17.97
C ARG A 176 -7.12 -2.19 17.93
N ASN A 177 -8.11 -2.74 17.22
CA ASN A 177 -8.19 -4.18 17.00
C ASN A 177 -7.05 -4.69 16.11
N GLY A 178 -6.63 -3.92 15.10
CA GLY A 178 -5.43 -4.25 14.31
C GLY A 178 -4.18 -4.39 15.18
N TRP A 179 -3.99 -3.51 16.18
CA TRP A 179 -2.90 -3.63 17.16
C TRP A 179 -2.93 -4.95 17.96
N ARG A 180 -4.12 -5.45 18.32
CA ARG A 180 -4.25 -6.73 19.03
C ARG A 180 -3.77 -7.93 18.22
N TYR A 181 -3.82 -7.82 16.89
CA TYR A 181 -3.36 -8.85 15.96
C TYR A 181 -2.11 -8.42 15.17
N TRP A 182 -1.38 -7.42 15.67
CA TRP A 182 -0.25 -6.79 14.98
C TRP A 182 0.79 -7.81 14.52
N GLY A 183 1.23 -8.71 15.41
CA GLY A 183 2.25 -9.71 15.09
C GLY A 183 1.85 -10.65 13.95
N PHE A 184 0.55 -10.97 13.84
CA PHE A 184 0.05 -11.78 12.72
C PHE A 184 0.08 -11.00 11.41
N ILE A 185 -0.40 -9.76 11.42
CA ILE A 185 -0.41 -8.90 10.22
C ILE A 185 1.04 -8.64 9.76
N ALA A 186 1.93 -8.29 10.69
CA ALA A 186 3.33 -8.05 10.45
C ALA A 186 4.02 -9.27 9.83
N LEU A 187 3.81 -10.48 10.38
CA LEU A 187 4.39 -11.70 9.83
C LEU A 187 3.92 -11.96 8.39
N VAL A 188 2.63 -11.81 8.10
CA VAL A 188 2.10 -11.96 6.73
C VAL A 188 2.71 -10.91 5.80
N LEU A 189 2.81 -9.65 6.24
CA LEU A 189 3.42 -8.57 5.45
C LEU A 189 4.90 -8.82 5.16
N VAL A 190 5.68 -9.33 6.13
CA VAL A 190 7.09 -9.67 5.93
C VAL A 190 7.24 -10.79 4.89
N LEU A 191 6.46 -11.87 5.02
CA LEU A 191 6.48 -12.97 4.05
C LEU A 191 6.11 -12.49 2.64
N CYS A 192 5.07 -11.67 2.54
CA CYS A 192 4.69 -11.05 1.29
C CYS A 192 5.75 -10.10 0.74
N ALA A 193 6.39 -9.30 1.60
CA ALA A 193 7.43 -8.36 1.19
C ALA A 193 8.62 -9.07 0.55
N ILE A 194 9.01 -10.25 1.06
CA ILE A 194 10.06 -11.08 0.45
C ILE A 194 9.67 -11.50 -0.97
N ILE A 195 8.45 -12.02 -1.16
CA ILE A 195 7.93 -12.43 -2.48
C ILE A 195 7.88 -11.24 -3.43
N VAL A 196 7.30 -10.13 -2.96
CA VAL A 196 7.09 -8.91 -3.73
C VAL A 196 8.41 -8.24 -4.09
N ALA A 197 9.42 -8.26 -3.21
CA ALA A 197 10.75 -7.73 -3.48
C ALA A 197 11.42 -8.47 -4.66
N VAL A 198 11.37 -9.81 -4.67
CA VAL A 198 11.92 -10.61 -5.78
C VAL A 198 11.22 -10.26 -7.10
N LEU A 199 9.89 -10.16 -7.09
CA LEU A 199 9.12 -9.82 -8.29
C LEU A 199 9.44 -8.40 -8.78
N TYR A 200 9.51 -7.42 -7.87
CA TYR A 200 9.81 -6.04 -8.23
C TYR A 200 11.23 -5.83 -8.73
N VAL A 201 12.22 -6.58 -8.23
CA VAL A 201 13.56 -6.57 -8.82
C VAL A 201 13.47 -6.96 -10.29
N VAL A 202 12.85 -8.09 -10.61
CA VAL A 202 12.79 -8.57 -12.01
C VAL A 202 11.98 -7.63 -12.91
N ILE A 203 10.81 -7.20 -12.46
CA ILE A 203 9.89 -6.39 -13.27
C ILE A 203 10.37 -4.93 -13.38
N GLY A 204 11.04 -4.41 -12.35
CA GLY A 204 11.51 -3.03 -12.29
C GLY A 204 12.78 -2.77 -13.09
N MET A 205 13.56 -3.82 -13.43
CA MET A 205 14.84 -3.69 -14.13
C MET A 205 14.80 -2.79 -15.38
N PRO A 206 13.82 -2.91 -16.30
CA PRO A 206 13.77 -2.04 -17.47
C PRO A 206 13.68 -0.55 -17.11
N SER A 207 12.84 -0.20 -16.14
CA SER A 207 12.70 1.19 -15.67
C SER A 207 13.97 1.66 -14.93
N SER A 208 14.61 0.78 -14.16
CA SER A 208 15.88 1.12 -13.49
C SER A 208 17.01 1.42 -14.49
N VAL A 209 17.08 0.66 -15.60
CA VAL A 209 18.06 0.93 -16.66
C VAL A 209 17.82 2.29 -17.31
N MET A 210 16.56 2.64 -17.61
CA MET A 210 16.20 3.96 -18.15
C MET A 210 16.57 5.07 -17.16
N TYR A 211 16.20 4.93 -15.89
CA TYR A 211 16.52 5.92 -14.84
C TYR A 211 18.03 6.14 -14.69
N ILE A 212 18.83 5.07 -14.63
CA ILE A 212 20.29 5.19 -14.52
C ILE A 212 20.89 5.87 -15.77
N ALA A 213 20.40 5.54 -16.97
CA ALA A 213 20.84 6.19 -18.20
C ALA A 213 20.53 7.71 -18.18
N PHE A 214 19.34 8.09 -17.71
CA PHE A 214 18.95 9.49 -17.53
C PHE A 214 19.88 10.21 -16.55
N GLN A 215 20.12 9.64 -15.37
CA GLN A 215 20.98 10.23 -14.34
C GLN A 215 22.44 10.36 -14.80
N ASN A 216 22.98 9.34 -15.46
CA ASN A 216 24.34 9.40 -16.00
C ASN A 216 24.49 10.47 -17.07
N ASN A 217 23.50 10.62 -17.96
CA ASN A 217 23.49 11.69 -18.95
C ASN A 217 23.38 13.07 -18.29
N ALA A 218 22.48 13.23 -17.31
CA ALA A 218 22.35 14.47 -16.56
C ALA A 218 23.67 14.86 -15.86
N TYR A 219 24.38 13.88 -15.30
CA TYR A 219 25.72 14.08 -14.73
C TYR A 219 26.74 14.48 -15.80
N GLY A 220 26.80 13.79 -16.94
CA GLY A 220 27.69 14.13 -18.06
C GLY A 220 27.52 15.57 -18.55
N LEU A 221 26.28 16.04 -18.65
CA LEU A 221 25.98 17.43 -19.01
C LEU A 221 26.58 18.45 -18.03
N THR A 222 26.69 18.12 -16.73
CA THR A 222 27.29 19.02 -15.73
C THR A 222 28.80 19.16 -15.86
N ILE A 223 29.47 18.20 -16.50
CA ILE A 223 30.93 18.23 -16.75
C ILE A 223 31.29 18.65 -18.18
N GLY A 224 30.28 18.99 -19.00
CA GLY A 224 30.45 19.53 -20.35
C GLY A 224 30.34 18.50 -21.48
N ASP A 225 29.97 17.26 -21.18
CA ASP A 225 29.71 16.26 -22.22
C ASP A 225 28.46 16.63 -23.03
N PRO A 226 28.40 16.29 -24.33
CA PRO A 226 27.18 16.46 -25.10
C PRO A 226 26.07 15.51 -24.61
N ASN A 227 24.81 15.87 -24.86
CA ASN A 227 23.68 15.01 -24.56
C ASN A 227 23.79 13.70 -25.35
N GLY A 228 23.90 12.57 -24.64
CA GLY A 228 24.03 11.23 -25.20
C GLY A 228 22.70 10.48 -25.38
N LEU A 229 21.58 11.05 -24.91
CA LEU A 229 20.27 10.42 -25.03
C LEU A 229 19.59 10.74 -26.37
N PRO A 230 18.86 9.79 -26.97
CA PRO A 230 18.06 10.07 -28.16
C PRO A 230 16.90 11.04 -27.84
N GLU A 231 16.47 11.83 -28.82
CA GLU A 231 15.37 12.80 -28.64
C GLU A 231 14.06 12.16 -28.13
N TYR A 232 13.80 10.91 -28.50
CA TYR A 232 12.61 10.16 -28.09
C TYR A 232 12.76 9.43 -26.75
N PHE A 233 13.87 9.63 -26.02
CA PHE A 233 14.17 8.90 -24.79
C PHE A 233 13.05 8.97 -23.75
N ASN A 234 12.51 10.16 -23.47
CA ASN A 234 11.46 10.34 -22.48
C ASN A 234 10.15 9.64 -22.89
N ILE A 235 9.86 9.56 -24.19
CA ILE A 235 8.70 8.83 -24.71
C ILE A 235 8.91 7.33 -24.55
N LEU A 236 10.12 6.85 -24.83
CA LEU A 236 10.50 5.44 -24.60
C LEU A 236 10.38 5.07 -23.13
N ASP A 237 10.90 5.92 -22.23
CA ASP A 237 10.85 5.69 -20.79
C ASP A 237 9.42 5.71 -20.26
N TYR A 238 8.58 6.62 -20.75
CA TYR A 238 7.15 6.61 -20.48
C TYR A 238 6.51 5.27 -20.86
N ILE A 239 6.74 4.77 -22.08
CA ILE A 239 6.16 3.49 -22.55
C ILE A 239 6.64 2.32 -21.69
N VAL A 240 7.95 2.26 -21.40
CA VAL A 240 8.53 1.21 -20.54
C VAL A 240 7.91 1.27 -19.15
N SER A 241 7.81 2.46 -18.57
CA SER A 241 7.19 2.69 -17.26
C SER A 241 5.72 2.26 -17.23
N VAL A 242 4.95 2.52 -18.29
CA VAL A 242 3.55 2.06 -18.38
C VAL A 242 3.46 0.54 -18.28
N VAL A 243 4.31 -0.18 -19.02
CA VAL A 243 4.33 -1.65 -19.00
C VAL A 243 4.75 -2.18 -17.63
N VAL A 244 5.80 -1.62 -17.05
CA VAL A 244 6.31 -2.00 -15.71
C VAL A 244 5.25 -1.79 -14.64
N TYR A 245 4.64 -0.60 -14.58
CA TYR A 245 3.60 -0.30 -13.61
C TYR A 245 2.32 -1.10 -13.85
N PHE A 246 1.96 -1.39 -15.09
CA PHE A 246 0.81 -2.24 -15.39
C PHE A 246 0.95 -3.62 -14.74
N ILE A 247 2.13 -4.24 -14.86
CA ILE A 247 2.42 -5.55 -14.25
C ILE A 247 2.49 -5.42 -12.71
N ALA A 248 3.14 -4.37 -12.20
CA ALA A 248 3.22 -4.07 -10.77
C ALA A 248 1.84 -3.94 -10.09
N LEU A 249 0.86 -3.37 -10.78
CA LEU A 249 -0.49 -3.23 -10.25
C LEU A 249 -1.17 -4.59 -10.01
N TYR A 250 -0.88 -5.61 -10.80
CA TYR A 250 -1.39 -6.97 -10.55
C TYR A 250 -0.75 -7.63 -9.32
N ILE A 251 0.54 -7.37 -9.06
CA ILE A 251 1.19 -7.77 -7.80
C ILE A 251 0.52 -7.05 -6.62
N SER A 252 0.19 -5.77 -6.79
CA SER A 252 -0.53 -4.99 -5.77
C SER A 252 -1.96 -5.52 -5.54
N MET A 253 -2.65 -6.01 -6.59
CA MET A 253 -3.94 -6.70 -6.43
C MET A 253 -3.81 -8.00 -5.66
N TRP A 254 -2.77 -8.80 -5.92
CA TRP A 254 -2.49 -10.00 -5.13
C TRP A 254 -2.34 -9.66 -3.64
N MET A 255 -1.55 -8.62 -3.33
CA MET A 255 -1.40 -8.11 -1.96
C MET A 255 -2.73 -7.70 -1.34
N PHE A 256 -3.59 -7.05 -2.11
CA PHE A 256 -4.94 -6.69 -1.67
C PHE A 256 -5.75 -7.94 -1.29
N PHE A 257 -5.69 -9.01 -2.09
CA PHE A 257 -6.35 -10.29 -1.77
C PHE A 257 -5.77 -10.96 -0.51
N VAL A 258 -4.45 -10.88 -0.28
CA VAL A 258 -3.86 -11.38 0.98
C VAL A 258 -4.46 -10.63 2.17
N MET A 259 -4.53 -9.29 2.09
CA MET A 259 -5.10 -8.47 3.17
C MET A 259 -6.60 -8.72 3.37
N TYR A 260 -7.32 -9.04 2.30
CA TYR A 260 -8.73 -9.46 2.36
C TYR A 260 -8.91 -10.73 3.21
N TYR A 261 -8.10 -11.76 2.99
CA TYR A 261 -8.13 -12.97 3.81
C TYR A 261 -7.63 -12.77 5.24
N VAL A 262 -6.61 -11.92 5.44
CA VAL A 262 -6.14 -11.50 6.78
C VAL A 262 -7.28 -10.85 7.57
N TYR A 263 -8.03 -9.94 6.93
CA TYR A 263 -9.22 -9.32 7.51
C TYR A 263 -10.29 -10.36 7.91
N GLY A 264 -10.67 -11.24 6.98
CA GLY A 264 -11.67 -12.28 7.25
C GLY A 264 -11.31 -13.18 8.43
N ARG A 265 -10.03 -13.54 8.53
CA ARG A 265 -9.48 -14.32 9.64
C ARG A 265 -9.54 -13.59 10.98
N ILE A 266 -9.18 -12.31 11.01
CA ILE A 266 -9.23 -11.50 12.24
C ILE A 266 -10.68 -11.34 12.71
N GLU A 267 -11.63 -11.09 11.80
CA GLU A 267 -13.05 -10.98 12.14
C GLU A 267 -13.61 -12.26 12.77
N VAL A 268 -13.25 -13.44 12.25
CA VAL A 268 -13.64 -14.72 12.88
C VAL A 268 -13.15 -14.78 14.32
N ARG A 269 -11.88 -14.48 14.59
CA ARG A 269 -11.32 -14.53 15.95
C ARG A 269 -11.97 -13.53 16.91
N ILE A 270 -12.29 -12.32 16.42
CA ILE A 270 -13.01 -11.33 17.22
C ILE A 270 -14.40 -11.86 17.59
N ARG A 271 -15.16 -12.38 16.62
CA ARG A 271 -16.51 -12.93 16.86
C ARG A 271 -16.47 -14.14 17.78
N THR A 272 -15.57 -15.09 17.57
CA THR A 272 -15.42 -16.26 18.45
C THR A 272 -15.11 -15.85 19.89
N LYS A 273 -14.20 -14.88 20.08
CA LYS A 273 -13.88 -14.37 21.42
C LYS A 273 -15.09 -13.71 22.08
N GLN A 274 -15.87 -12.94 21.31
CA GLN A 274 -17.06 -12.26 21.82
C GLN A 274 -18.16 -13.26 22.20
N ASN A 275 -18.45 -14.24 21.34
CA ASN A 275 -19.39 -15.32 21.63
C ASN A 275 -19.02 -16.10 22.90
N ASN A 276 -17.73 -16.39 23.10
CA ASN A 276 -17.27 -17.09 24.31
C ASN A 276 -17.46 -16.25 25.59
N ILE A 277 -17.34 -14.93 25.51
CA ILE A 277 -17.61 -14.03 26.63
C ILE A 277 -19.11 -14.05 26.95
N GLU A 278 -19.97 -13.89 25.95
CA GLU A 278 -21.43 -13.91 26.09
C GLU A 278 -21.94 -15.24 26.67
N LEU A 279 -21.39 -16.37 26.21
CA LEU A 279 -21.71 -17.70 26.75
C LEU A 279 -21.31 -17.83 28.22
N ASN A 280 -20.12 -17.33 28.60
CA ASN A 280 -19.66 -17.36 29.99
C ASN A 280 -20.50 -16.45 30.91
N GLU A 281 -20.92 -15.28 30.44
CA GLU A 281 -21.83 -14.39 31.19
C GLU A 281 -23.22 -15.03 31.36
N THR A 282 -23.74 -15.66 30.32
CA THR A 282 -25.00 -16.42 30.37
C THR A 282 -24.91 -17.58 31.37
N ALA A 283 -23.81 -18.34 31.36
CA ALA A 283 -23.59 -19.42 32.32
C ALA A 283 -23.54 -18.91 33.77
N LYS A 284 -22.88 -17.78 34.04
CA LYS A 284 -22.82 -17.17 35.38
C LYS A 284 -24.19 -16.69 35.88
N THR A 285 -25.00 -16.11 35.00
CA THR A 285 -26.35 -15.64 35.37
C THR A 285 -27.32 -16.78 35.68
N LEU A 286 -27.15 -17.94 35.04
CA LEU A 286 -27.92 -19.15 35.36
C LEU A 286 -27.54 -19.73 36.73
N VAL A 287 -26.25 -19.76 37.08
CA VAL A 287 -25.76 -20.25 38.40
C VAL A 287 -26.21 -19.35 39.55
N HIS A 288 -26.35 -18.04 39.34
CA HIS A 288 -26.85 -17.12 40.38
C HIS A 288 -28.39 -17.13 40.55
N ARG A 289 -29.13 -17.80 39.67
CA ARG A 289 -30.60 -17.93 39.73
C ARG A 289 -31.08 -19.29 40.25
N SER A 290 -30.18 -20.26 40.42
CA SER A 290 -30.43 -21.57 41.05
C SER A 290 -30.08 -21.55 42.52
#